data_AF-A0A2U8I4P7-F1
#
_entry.id   AF-A0A2U8I4P7-F1
#
_cell.length_a   1.000
_cell.length_b   1.000
_cell.length_c   1.000
_cell.angle_alpha   90.00
_cell.angle_beta   90.00
_cell.angle_gamma   90.00
#
_symmetry.space_group_name_H-M   'P 1'
#
loop_
_entity.id
_entity.type
_entity.pdbx_description
1 polymer ?
#
loop_
_entity_poly.entity_id
_entity_poly.type
_entity_poly.pdbx_seq_one_letter_code
_entity_poly.pdbx_strand_id
1 'polypeptide(L)'
;MMNPLSNAVNPSMGSREIADLVESRHDNVKRAIERLVEKGIIRLPPMEEVKNQSDQYVFEYRVGKRDSYVVVAQLSPEFTARVVDRWQQLEEKAAYSFLPVDYLSALKTLTQEVERRQRLENPLARAAPKIDFADRVSEASGILVGNFAKLMGLRPNKLFVWLRKNHVLMGIPSRRNVPRYSRRHVT
;
A
#
# COMPACT_ATOMS: atom_id res chain seq x y z
N MET A 1 -29.55 -15.05 -60.49
CA MET A 1 -30.26 -14.26 -59.44
C MET A 1 -29.34 -13.11 -59.06
N MET A 2 -29.81 -11.88 -59.18
CA MET A 2 -29.04 -10.66 -58.96
C MET A 2 -28.96 -10.39 -57.44
N ASN A 3 -27.77 -10.40 -56.84
CA ASN A 3 -27.60 -9.88 -55.48
C ASN A 3 -27.62 -8.35 -55.54
N PRO A 4 -28.55 -7.65 -54.87
CA PRO A 4 -28.38 -6.22 -54.65
C PRO A 4 -27.29 -6.06 -53.60
N LEU A 5 -26.11 -5.57 -54.01
CA LEU A 5 -25.13 -5.01 -53.10
C LEU A 5 -25.85 -3.89 -52.34
N SER A 6 -26.15 -4.15 -51.08
CA SER A 6 -26.67 -3.17 -50.14
C SER A 6 -25.74 -1.97 -50.16
N ASN A 7 -26.23 -0.86 -50.71
CA ASN A 7 -25.53 0.42 -50.68
C ASN A 7 -25.45 0.81 -49.20
N ALA A 8 -24.31 0.55 -48.57
CA ALA A 8 -24.09 0.88 -47.17
C ALA A 8 -24.05 2.41 -47.04
N VAL A 9 -25.22 3.00 -46.80
CA VAL A 9 -25.34 4.43 -46.47
C VAL A 9 -24.58 4.61 -45.16
N ASN A 10 -23.41 5.22 -45.23
CA ASN A 10 -22.67 5.60 -44.04
C ASN A 10 -23.51 6.63 -43.27
N PRO A 11 -23.98 6.33 -42.05
CA PRO A 11 -24.84 7.24 -41.33
C PRO A 11 -24.06 8.53 -40.99
N SER A 12 -24.63 9.67 -41.38
CA SER A 12 -24.10 11.01 -41.11
C SER A 12 -25.17 11.86 -40.43
N MET A 13 -24.73 12.77 -39.57
CA MET A 13 -25.61 13.70 -38.85
C MET A 13 -25.54 15.09 -39.48
N GLY A 14 -26.68 15.76 -39.62
CA GLY A 14 -26.71 17.13 -40.14
C GLY A 14 -26.19 18.14 -39.12
N SER A 15 -25.47 19.17 -39.55
CA SER A 15 -25.09 20.29 -38.66
C SER A 15 -26.27 20.98 -37.98
N ARG A 16 -27.46 20.95 -38.60
CA ARG A 16 -28.69 21.49 -38.02
C ARG A 16 -29.29 20.57 -36.96
N GLU A 17 -29.29 19.27 -37.23
CA GLU A 17 -29.64 18.24 -36.24
C GLU A 17 -28.73 18.32 -35.00
N ILE A 18 -27.42 18.56 -35.19
CA ILE A 18 -26.50 18.83 -34.08
C ILE A 18 -26.91 20.08 -33.32
N ALA A 19 -27.28 21.16 -34.02
CA ALA A 19 -27.69 22.42 -33.42
C ALA A 19 -28.90 22.25 -32.50
N ASP A 20 -29.89 21.48 -32.96
CA ASP A 20 -31.08 21.14 -32.18
C ASP A 20 -30.72 20.29 -30.95
N LEU A 21 -29.78 19.34 -31.09
CA LEU A 21 -29.35 18.46 -30.00
C LEU A 21 -28.56 19.18 -28.90
N VAL A 22 -27.77 20.19 -29.24
CA VAL A 22 -27.01 21.00 -28.27
C VAL A 22 -27.74 22.30 -27.88
N GLU A 23 -28.98 22.48 -28.32
CA GLU A 23 -29.79 23.68 -28.11
C GLU A 23 -29.03 24.98 -28.44
N SER A 24 -28.26 24.96 -29.54
CA SER A 24 -27.43 26.08 -29.98
C SER A 24 -27.82 26.55 -31.38
N ARG A 25 -27.46 27.79 -31.72
CA ARG A 25 -27.70 28.31 -33.07
C ARG A 25 -26.88 27.54 -34.10
N HIS A 26 -27.48 27.26 -35.26
CA HIS A 26 -26.80 26.57 -36.38
C HIS A 26 -25.48 27.23 -36.79
N ASP A 27 -25.42 28.56 -36.77
CA ASP A 27 -24.20 29.32 -37.06
C ASP A 27 -23.05 29.02 -36.08
N ASN A 28 -23.37 28.78 -34.80
CA ASN A 28 -22.36 28.40 -33.80
C ASN A 28 -21.80 27.01 -34.10
N VAL A 29 -22.64 26.08 -34.56
CA VAL A 29 -22.22 24.74 -34.98
C VAL A 29 -21.30 24.81 -36.19
N LYS A 30 -21.67 25.58 -37.22
CA LYS A 30 -20.82 25.78 -38.41
C LYS A 30 -19.45 26.36 -38.05
N ARG A 31 -19.42 27.42 -37.22
CA ARG A 31 -18.17 28.01 -36.73
C ARG A 31 -17.34 27.03 -35.90
N ALA A 32 -17.97 26.17 -35.10
CA ALA A 32 -17.27 25.15 -34.34
C ALA A 32 -16.63 24.11 -35.27
N ILE A 33 -17.36 23.63 -36.28
CA ILE A 33 -16.84 22.72 -37.31
C ILE A 33 -15.63 23.34 -38.00
N GLU A 34 -15.74 24.57 -38.51
CA GLU A 34 -14.65 25.28 -39.18
C GLU A 34 -13.41 25.41 -38.28
N ARG A 35 -13.59 25.81 -37.02
CA ARG A 35 -12.49 25.89 -36.04
C ARG A 35 -11.84 24.53 -35.75
N LEU A 36 -12.62 23.45 -35.71
CA LEU A 36 -12.08 22.10 -35.50
C LEU A 36 -11.30 21.60 -36.72
N VAL A 37 -11.73 21.99 -37.92
CA VAL A 37 -11.03 21.72 -39.18
C VAL A 37 -9.72 22.50 -39.24
N GLU A 38 -9.73 23.79 -38.90
CA GLU A 38 -8.52 24.63 -38.83
C GLU A 38 -7.48 24.06 -37.86
N LYS A 39 -7.94 23.51 -36.73
CA LYS A 39 -7.07 22.84 -35.74
C LYS A 39 -6.63 21.43 -36.16
N GLY A 40 -7.11 20.92 -37.28
CA GLY A 40 -6.82 19.56 -37.76
C GLY A 40 -7.40 18.45 -36.88
N ILE A 41 -8.38 18.75 -36.03
CA ILE A 41 -9.01 17.77 -35.12
C ILE A 41 -10.00 16.90 -35.89
N ILE A 42 -10.76 17.51 -36.81
CA ILE A 42 -11.69 16.83 -37.72
C ILE A 42 -11.33 17.16 -39.17
N ARG A 43 -11.74 16.30 -40.11
CA ARG A 43 -11.65 16.60 -41.54
C ARG A 43 -12.84 17.49 -41.94
N LEU A 44 -12.64 18.38 -42.92
CA LEU A 44 -13.74 19.18 -43.47
C LEU A 44 -14.88 18.28 -43.94
N PRO A 45 -16.08 18.34 -43.31
CA PRO A 45 -17.20 17.52 -43.72
C PRO A 45 -17.80 18.03 -45.04
N PRO A 46 -18.38 17.14 -45.87
CA PRO A 46 -19.08 17.56 -47.07
C PRO A 46 -20.30 18.42 -46.70
N MET A 47 -20.61 19.38 -47.57
CA MET A 47 -21.73 20.30 -47.41
C MET A 47 -22.81 19.96 -48.44
N GLU A 48 -24.06 19.91 -48.02
CA GLU A 48 -25.22 19.63 -48.86
C GLU A 48 -26.22 20.78 -48.77
N GLU A 49 -26.89 21.06 -49.88
CA GLU A 49 -27.99 22.02 -49.92
C GLU A 49 -29.30 21.29 -49.59
N VAL A 50 -29.97 21.75 -48.53
CA VAL A 50 -31.22 21.16 -48.04
C VAL A 50 -32.29 22.24 -47.91
N LYS A 51 -33.53 21.85 -48.21
CA LYS A 51 -34.68 22.73 -48.00
C LYS A 51 -35.02 22.78 -46.52
N ASN A 52 -35.06 23.98 -45.98
CA ASN A 52 -35.55 24.23 -44.63
C ASN A 52 -37.10 24.21 -44.60
N GLN A 53 -37.68 24.25 -43.40
CA GLN A 53 -39.13 24.27 -43.15
C GLN A 53 -39.87 25.42 -43.85
N SER A 54 -39.16 26.50 -44.22
CA SER A 54 -39.68 27.65 -44.97
C SER A 54 -39.48 27.54 -46.49
N ASP A 55 -39.19 26.35 -47.00
CA ASP A 55 -38.87 26.05 -48.41
C ASP A 55 -37.68 26.84 -48.99
N GLN A 56 -36.85 27.41 -48.11
CA GLN A 56 -35.60 28.06 -48.47
C GLN A 56 -34.47 27.04 -48.50
N TYR A 57 -33.60 27.14 -49.50
CA TYR A 57 -32.39 26.33 -49.57
C TYR A 57 -31.33 26.85 -48.59
N VAL A 58 -30.85 25.96 -47.73
CA VAL A 58 -29.83 26.23 -46.72
C VAL A 58 -28.75 25.16 -46.83
N PHE A 59 -27.49 25.60 -46.74
CA PHE A 59 -26.38 24.66 -46.74
C PHE A 59 -26.12 24.09 -45.34
N GLU A 60 -25.95 22.78 -45.26
CA GLU A 60 -25.68 22.05 -44.02
C GLU A 60 -24.49 21.10 -44.20
N TYR A 61 -23.63 21.01 -43.18
CA TYR A 61 -22.56 20.02 -43.14
C TYR A 61 -23.12 18.64 -42.78
N ARG A 62 -22.62 17.60 -43.46
CA ARG A 62 -22.84 16.19 -43.13
C ARG A 62 -21.66 15.67 -42.34
N VAL A 63 -21.87 15.55 -41.04
CA VAL A 63 -20.80 15.19 -40.09
C VAL A 63 -20.85 13.69 -39.83
N GLY A 64 -19.69 13.02 -39.94
CA GLY A 64 -19.57 11.61 -39.61
C GLY A 64 -19.71 11.35 -38.11
N LYS A 65 -20.03 10.11 -37.73
CA LYS A 65 -20.30 9.71 -36.33
C LYS A 65 -19.23 10.16 -35.33
N ARG A 66 -17.93 9.98 -35.65
CA ARG A 66 -16.84 10.39 -34.73
C ARG A 66 -16.83 11.90 -34.55
N ASP A 67 -16.86 12.62 -35.66
CA ASP A 67 -16.69 14.07 -35.67
C ASP A 67 -17.91 14.78 -35.06
N SER A 68 -19.11 14.18 -35.14
CA SER A 68 -20.30 14.72 -34.48
C SER A 68 -20.17 14.69 -32.96
N TYR A 69 -19.59 13.63 -32.37
CA TYR A 69 -19.29 13.61 -30.93
C TYR A 69 -18.30 14.70 -30.53
N VAL A 70 -17.27 14.96 -31.34
CA VAL A 70 -16.27 16.00 -31.06
C VAL A 70 -16.91 17.39 -31.11
N VAL A 71 -17.74 17.66 -32.12
CA VAL A 71 -18.48 18.92 -32.26
C VAL A 71 -19.42 19.14 -31.07
N VAL A 72 -20.19 18.11 -30.69
CA VAL A 72 -21.10 18.16 -29.54
C VAL A 72 -20.33 18.39 -28.23
N ALA A 73 -19.21 17.71 -28.02
CA ALA A 73 -18.38 17.87 -26.82
C ALA A 73 -17.83 19.30 -26.67
N GLN A 74 -17.50 19.98 -27.78
CA GLN A 74 -17.05 21.37 -27.75
C GLN A 74 -18.19 22.35 -27.45
N LEU A 75 -19.39 22.09 -27.98
CA LEU A 75 -20.54 22.99 -27.87
C LEU A 75 -21.36 22.81 -26.60
N SER A 76 -21.31 21.63 -25.98
CA SER A 76 -22.01 21.31 -24.73
C SER A 76 -20.99 20.97 -23.64
N PRO A 77 -20.53 21.98 -22.87
CA PRO A 77 -19.70 21.75 -21.68
C PRO A 77 -20.39 20.83 -20.67
N GLU A 78 -21.73 20.90 -20.56
CA GLU A 78 -22.54 20.05 -19.68
C GLU A 78 -22.50 18.57 -20.10
N PHE A 79 -22.52 18.28 -21.40
CA PHE A 79 -22.32 16.91 -21.89
C PHE A 79 -20.93 16.40 -21.51
N THR A 80 -19.90 17.21 -21.73
CA THR A 80 -18.52 16.85 -21.37
C THR A 80 -18.36 16.66 -19.86
N ALA A 81 -18.94 17.52 -19.04
CA ALA A 81 -18.95 17.40 -17.58
C ALA A 81 -19.59 16.07 -17.13
N ARG A 82 -20.78 15.73 -17.65
CA ARG A 82 -21.44 14.45 -17.34
C ARG A 82 -20.61 13.22 -17.73
N VAL A 83 -19.89 13.28 -18.84
CA VAL A 83 -18.98 12.20 -19.25
C VAL A 83 -17.81 12.07 -18.27
N VAL A 84 -17.21 13.20 -17.87
CA VAL A 84 -16.13 13.25 -16.88
C VAL A 84 -16.61 12.70 -15.54
N ASP A 85 -17.74 13.19 -15.02
CA ASP A 85 -18.34 12.74 -13.76
C ASP A 85 -18.61 11.23 -13.79
N ARG A 86 -19.11 10.71 -14.92
CA ARG A 86 -19.36 9.28 -15.08
C ARG A 86 -18.07 8.47 -15.04
N TRP A 87 -16.99 8.96 -15.64
CA TRP A 87 -15.68 8.31 -15.57
C TRP A 87 -15.13 8.32 -14.15
N GLN A 88 -15.21 9.46 -13.45
CA GLN A 88 -14.80 9.55 -12.04
C GLN A 88 -15.58 8.54 -11.17
N GLN A 89 -16.90 8.42 -11.34
CA GLN A 89 -17.70 7.42 -10.63
C GLN A 89 -17.28 5.97 -10.95
N LEU A 90 -16.91 5.70 -12.20
CA LEU A 90 -16.43 4.37 -12.60
C LEU A 90 -15.04 4.09 -12.04
N GLU A 91 -14.16 5.08 -12.01
CA GLU A 91 -12.83 5.00 -11.40
C GLU A 91 -12.90 4.83 -9.89
N GLU A 92 -13.79 5.56 -9.20
CA GLU A 92 -14.06 5.35 -7.78
C GLU A 92 -14.56 3.92 -7.55
N LYS A 93 -15.56 3.46 -8.32
CA LYS A 93 -16.05 2.09 -8.22
C LYS A 93 -14.97 1.05 -8.51
N ALA A 94 -14.12 1.29 -9.51
CA ALA A 94 -13.00 0.42 -9.82
C ALA A 94 -11.97 0.44 -8.69
N ALA A 95 -11.65 1.59 -8.11
CA ALA A 95 -10.76 1.73 -6.96
C ALA A 95 -11.27 0.93 -5.75
N TYR A 96 -12.58 0.90 -5.50
CA TYR A 96 -13.17 0.02 -4.48
C TYR A 96 -13.21 -1.46 -4.87
N SER A 97 -13.29 -1.78 -6.17
CA SER A 97 -13.23 -3.16 -6.68
C SER A 97 -11.80 -3.73 -6.74
N PHE A 98 -10.78 -2.87 -6.68
CA PHE A 98 -9.37 -3.23 -6.63
C PHE A 98 -8.86 -3.59 -5.23
N LEU A 99 -9.71 -3.61 -4.19
CA LEU A 99 -9.34 -4.28 -2.95
C LEU A 99 -9.23 -5.78 -3.26
N PRO A 100 -8.00 -6.33 -3.36
CA PRO A 100 -7.85 -7.75 -3.61
C PRO A 100 -8.44 -8.44 -2.38
N VAL A 101 -9.27 -9.46 -2.61
CA VAL A 101 -9.75 -10.38 -1.56
C VAL A 101 -8.59 -10.85 -0.65
N ASP A 102 -7.37 -10.82 -1.19
CA ASP A 102 -6.14 -11.22 -0.54
C ASP A 102 -5.49 -10.18 0.39
N TYR A 103 -5.92 -8.91 0.42
CA TYR A 103 -5.31 -7.93 1.36
C TYR A 103 -5.66 -8.25 2.82
N LEU A 104 -6.87 -8.77 3.07
CA LEU A 104 -7.27 -9.18 4.42
C LEU A 104 -6.47 -10.40 4.89
N SER A 105 -6.20 -11.37 4.01
CA SER A 105 -5.32 -12.51 4.30
C SER A 105 -3.86 -12.09 4.44
N ALA A 106 -3.36 -11.19 3.60
CA ALA A 106 -2.02 -10.62 3.71
C ALA A 106 -1.85 -9.85 5.03
N LEU A 107 -2.85 -9.08 5.44
CA LEU A 107 -2.82 -8.37 6.71
C LEU A 107 -2.85 -9.37 7.88
N LYS A 108 -3.75 -10.37 7.86
CA LYS A 108 -3.80 -11.41 8.90
C LYS A 108 -2.50 -12.19 9.03
N THR A 109 -1.86 -12.54 7.92
CA THR A 109 -0.57 -13.25 7.92
C THR A 109 0.54 -12.37 8.47
N LEU A 110 0.59 -11.08 8.11
CA LEU A 110 1.52 -10.12 8.72
C LEU A 110 1.31 -9.99 10.23
N THR A 111 0.06 -9.91 10.70
CA THR A 111 -0.23 -9.82 12.14
C THR A 111 0.24 -11.08 12.88
N GLN A 112 -0.05 -12.26 12.32
CA GLN A 112 0.41 -13.54 12.88
C GLN A 112 1.93 -13.60 12.97
N GLU A 113 2.63 -13.10 11.95
CA GLU A 113 4.09 -13.13 11.90
C GLU A 113 4.73 -12.16 12.90
N VAL A 114 4.14 -10.98 13.09
CA VAL A 114 4.55 -10.02 14.12
C VAL A 114 4.32 -10.59 15.53
N GLU A 115 3.15 -11.20 15.78
CA GLU A 115 2.86 -11.87 17.06
C GLU A 115 3.83 -13.01 17.33
N ARG A 116 4.17 -13.81 16.31
CA ARG A 116 5.14 -14.90 16.42
C ARG A 116 6.52 -14.37 16.80
N ARG A 117 6.98 -13.29 16.16
CA ARG A 117 8.26 -12.63 16.49
C ARG A 117 8.28 -12.10 17.92
N GLN A 118 7.24 -11.38 18.34
CA GLN A 118 7.15 -10.83 19.70
C GLN A 118 7.13 -11.93 20.78
N ARG A 119 6.49 -13.07 20.53
CA ARG A 119 6.51 -14.22 21.45
C ARG A 119 7.90 -14.84 21.62
N LEU A 120 8.75 -14.78 20.59
CA LEU A 120 10.12 -15.30 20.65
C LEU A 120 11.11 -14.30 21.26
N GLU A 121 10.92 -12.99 21.03
CA GLU A 121 11.78 -11.94 21.60
C GLU A 121 11.60 -11.78 23.13
N ASN A 122 10.38 -11.93 23.64
CA ASN A 122 10.09 -11.83 25.08
C ASN A 122 10.90 -12.79 25.99
N PRO A 123 11.00 -14.10 25.69
CA PRO A 123 11.82 -15.01 26.48
C PRO A 123 13.33 -14.76 26.29
N LEU A 124 13.78 -14.32 25.10
CA LEU A 124 15.18 -13.96 24.86
C LEU A 124 15.60 -12.75 25.71
N ALA A 125 14.77 -11.70 25.79
CA ALA A 125 15.03 -10.54 26.64
C ALA A 125 15.08 -10.90 28.14
N ARG A 126 14.25 -11.85 28.59
CA ARG A 126 14.29 -12.35 29.98
C ARG A 126 15.45 -13.30 30.25
N ALA A 127 15.94 -13.99 29.23
CA ALA A 127 17.08 -14.91 29.31
C ALA A 127 18.44 -14.21 29.14
N ALA A 128 18.50 -13.07 28.45
CA ALA A 128 19.71 -12.27 28.27
C ALA A 128 20.48 -11.98 29.56
N PRO A 129 19.86 -11.54 30.68
CA PRO A 129 20.59 -11.33 31.93
C PRO A 129 21.01 -12.64 32.62
N LYS A 130 20.37 -13.77 32.30
CA LYS A 130 20.73 -15.09 32.87
C LYS A 130 21.94 -15.69 32.16
N ILE A 131 22.04 -15.51 30.84
CA ILE A 131 23.17 -15.98 30.04
C ILE A 131 24.43 -15.15 30.35
N ASP A 132 24.32 -13.82 30.40
CA ASP A 132 25.42 -12.93 30.80
C ASP A 132 25.94 -13.23 32.22
N PHE A 133 25.07 -13.64 33.15
CA PHE A 133 25.51 -14.11 34.47
C PHE A 133 26.25 -15.45 34.40
N ALA A 134 25.76 -16.42 33.62
CA ALA A 134 26.39 -17.74 33.50
C ALA A 134 27.80 -17.65 32.90
N ASP A 135 27.99 -16.82 31.88
CA ASP A 135 29.28 -16.62 31.22
C ASP A 135 30.27 -15.91 32.17
N ARG A 136 29.83 -14.86 32.88
CA ARG A 136 30.67 -14.17 33.88
C ARG A 136 31.08 -15.05 35.06
N VAL A 137 30.23 -16.01 35.45
CA VAL A 137 30.54 -16.97 36.51
C VAL A 137 31.50 -18.06 36.01
N SER A 138 31.40 -18.44 34.74
CA SER A 138 32.30 -19.42 34.10
C SER A 138 33.73 -18.89 33.93
N GLU A 139 33.89 -17.61 33.57
CA GLU A 139 35.21 -16.99 33.37
C GLU A 139 35.91 -16.54 34.66
N ALA A 140 35.16 -16.39 35.77
CA ALA A 140 35.75 -15.94 37.03
C ALA A 140 36.59 -17.05 37.68
N SER A 141 37.91 -16.85 37.74
CA SER A 141 38.88 -17.74 38.42
C SER A 141 38.76 -17.77 39.96
N GLY A 142 37.61 -17.37 40.51
CA GLY A 142 37.30 -17.31 41.93
C GLY A 142 36.35 -16.15 42.26
N ILE A 143 35.27 -16.44 43.00
CA ILE A 143 34.33 -15.42 43.49
C ILE A 143 34.75 -14.97 44.89
N LEU A 144 34.71 -13.66 45.15
CA LEU A 144 34.87 -13.12 46.51
C LEU A 144 33.82 -13.77 47.44
N VAL A 145 34.28 -14.44 48.50
CA VAL A 145 33.42 -15.21 49.43
C VAL A 145 32.27 -14.37 50.01
N GLY A 146 32.46 -13.05 50.17
CA GLY A 146 31.40 -12.14 50.60
C GLY A 146 30.26 -11.99 49.58
N ASN A 147 30.56 -12.00 48.29
CA ASN A 147 29.56 -11.95 47.22
C ASN A 147 28.85 -13.30 47.08
N PHE A 148 29.58 -14.41 47.23
CA PHE A 148 29.00 -15.75 47.27
C PHE A 148 28.03 -15.92 48.46
N ALA A 149 28.40 -15.41 49.65
CA ALA A 149 27.52 -15.43 50.80
C ALA A 149 26.20 -14.69 50.54
N LYS A 150 26.27 -13.48 49.96
CA LYS A 150 25.08 -12.69 49.60
C LYS A 150 24.19 -13.41 48.59
N LEU A 151 24.77 -14.04 47.57
CA LEU A 151 24.04 -14.81 46.57
C LEU A 151 23.27 -15.98 47.19
N MET A 152 23.88 -16.64 48.18
CA MET A 152 23.26 -17.72 48.95
C MET A 152 22.29 -17.23 50.04
N GLY A 153 22.01 -15.93 50.13
CA GLY A 153 21.15 -15.34 51.17
C GLY A 153 21.77 -15.38 52.57
N LEU A 154 23.08 -15.62 52.69
CA LEU A 154 23.79 -15.75 53.95
C LEU A 154 24.62 -14.50 54.25
N ARG A 155 24.69 -14.13 55.53
CA ARG A 155 25.70 -13.17 55.98
C ARG A 155 27.09 -13.82 55.89
N PRO A 156 28.15 -13.12 55.45
CA PRO A 156 29.50 -13.69 55.29
C PRO A 156 30.00 -14.47 56.51
N ASN A 157 29.76 -13.94 57.71
CA ASN A 157 30.16 -14.62 58.95
C ASN A 157 29.41 -15.94 59.19
N LYS A 158 28.13 -16.05 58.80
CA LYS A 158 27.37 -17.30 58.89
C LYS A 158 27.92 -18.35 57.92
N LEU A 159 28.35 -17.94 56.73
CA LEU A 159 28.98 -18.84 55.77
C LEU A 159 30.30 -19.41 56.33
N PHE A 160 31.17 -18.59 56.93
CA PHE A 160 32.40 -19.09 57.54
C PHE A 160 32.15 -20.02 58.74
N VAL A 161 31.10 -19.76 59.53
CA VAL A 161 30.69 -20.66 60.62
C VAL A 161 30.22 -22.00 60.04
N TRP A 162 29.40 -21.97 58.98
CA TRP A 162 28.93 -23.18 58.30
C TRP A 162 30.09 -23.99 57.70
N LEU A 163 31.06 -23.32 57.05
CA LEU A 163 32.23 -23.97 56.46
C LEU A 163 33.13 -24.64 57.52
N ARG A 164 33.23 -24.06 58.73
CA ARG A 164 33.96 -24.69 59.85
C ARG A 164 33.20 -25.89 60.42
N LYS A 165 31.88 -25.78 60.58
CA LYS A 165 31.01 -26.86 61.06
C LYS A 165 31.05 -28.07 60.12
N ASN A 166 31.06 -27.83 58.81
CA ASN A 166 31.15 -28.88 57.79
C ASN A 166 32.60 -29.27 57.45
N HIS A 167 33.56 -28.88 58.29
CA HIS A 167 34.95 -29.32 58.21
C HIS A 167 35.70 -28.96 56.91
N VAL A 168 35.23 -27.94 56.19
CA VAL A 168 35.89 -27.38 55.00
C VAL A 168 37.04 -26.46 55.43
N LEU A 169 36.81 -25.64 56.46
CA LEU A 169 37.83 -24.81 57.11
C LEU A 169 38.21 -25.38 58.48
N MET A 170 39.42 -25.10 58.95
CA MET A 170 39.85 -25.50 60.29
C MET A 170 38.94 -24.90 61.38
N GLY A 171 38.63 -25.68 62.40
CA GLY A 171 37.68 -25.33 63.47
C GLY A 171 38.17 -24.23 64.43
N ILE A 172 39.46 -23.90 64.40
CA ILE A 172 40.06 -22.90 65.28
C ILE A 172 39.85 -21.49 64.67
N PRO A 173 39.44 -20.49 65.46
CA PRO A 173 39.43 -19.09 65.02
C PRO A 173 40.86 -18.61 64.75
N SER A 174 41.36 -18.82 63.54
CA SER A 174 42.62 -18.24 63.06
C SER A 174 42.35 -16.90 62.38
N ARG A 175 43.34 -15.99 62.41
CA ARG A 175 43.33 -14.75 61.60
C ARG A 175 43.30 -15.04 60.10
N ARG A 176 43.67 -16.25 59.68
CA ARG A 176 43.62 -16.70 58.28
C ARG A 176 42.60 -17.84 58.13
N ASN A 177 41.78 -17.76 57.09
CA ASN A 177 40.82 -18.83 56.74
C ASN A 177 41.57 -19.96 56.05
N VAL A 178 41.95 -20.99 56.81
CA VAL A 178 42.78 -22.10 56.29
C VAL A 178 41.90 -23.34 56.02
N PRO A 179 41.99 -23.96 54.82
CA PRO A 179 41.31 -25.21 54.51
C PRO A 179 41.77 -26.37 55.41
N ARG A 180 40.85 -27.28 55.74
CA ARG A 180 41.18 -28.46 56.55
C ARG A 180 41.97 -29.52 55.77
N TYR A 181 41.79 -29.58 54.46
CA TYR A 181 42.55 -30.46 53.56
C TYR A 181 43.45 -29.62 52.66
N SER A 182 44.71 -29.42 53.06
CA SER A 182 45.74 -28.95 52.13
C SER A 182 46.27 -30.17 51.38
N ARG A 183 45.71 -30.50 50.22
CA ARG A 183 46.43 -31.35 49.26
C ARG A 183 47.60 -30.52 48.73
N ARG A 184 48.82 -30.99 48.98
CA ARG A 184 50.04 -30.50 48.34
C ARG A 184 49.82 -30.55 46.82
N HIS A 185 49.89 -29.41 46.15
CA HIS A 185 50.24 -29.41 44.74
C HIS A 185 51.71 -29.86 44.68
N VAL A 186 51.91 -31.13 44.35
CA VAL A 186 53.10 -31.57 43.63
C VAL A 186 52.88 -31.08 42.19
N THR A 187 53.95 -30.54 41.62
CA THR A 187 54.13 -30.02 40.25
C THR A 187 53.23 -30.63 39.19
#